data_AF-A0A524AUI5-F1
#
_entry.id   AF-A0A524AUI5-F1
#
_cell.length_a   1.000
_cell.length_b   1.000
_cell.length_c   1.000
_cell.angle_alpha   90.00
_cell.angle_beta   90.00
_cell.angle_gamma   90.00
#
_symmetry.space_group_name_H-M   'P 1'
#
loop_
_entity.id
_entity.type
_entity.pdbx_description
1 polymer ?
#
loop_
_entity_poly.entity_id
_entity_poly.type
_entity_poly.pdbx_seq_one_letter_code
_entity_poly.pdbx_strand_id
1 'polypeptide(L)'
;MQQLATSIVAPDGKEKRLLPLSVVRQLAHEWGLSVREIEIRALKARILPARYERNQGTVGWEGQIKLLESTVAIVGGGGLGGWVIEGLARMGVGHLTIIDGDAFEENNLNRQALCTEVNLGQLKTEAARERVARVNSATEVTIHPVMADEESMREMLAGADVVVDALDTLPTRLVLQKVAQGLGIPVVHGAIGGYVGQVMTVFPGDEGLYALYGRGDVPERGIEAQLGNPAATPMMVAAWQIQEVIKILLGTGELLRNRLLFMDAESGVAEVLEIGR
;
A
#
# COMPACT_ATOMS: atom_id res chain seq x y z
N MET A 1 -12.11 -20.63 -20.41
CA MET A 1 -12.34 -19.24 -19.92
C MET A 1 -13.47 -18.53 -20.65
N GLN A 2 -13.41 -18.31 -21.97
CA GLN A 2 -14.43 -17.53 -22.69
C GLN A 2 -15.89 -18.01 -22.53
N GLN A 3 -16.11 -19.33 -22.48
CA GLN A 3 -17.45 -19.93 -22.29
C GLN A 3 -17.93 -19.90 -20.83
N LEU A 4 -17.03 -19.66 -19.88
CA LEU A 4 -17.32 -19.63 -18.45
C LEU A 4 -17.47 -18.19 -17.92
N ALA A 5 -17.25 -17.20 -18.78
CA ALA A 5 -17.38 -15.79 -18.46
C ALA A 5 -18.83 -15.35 -18.67
N THR A 6 -19.32 -14.47 -17.81
CA THR A 6 -20.65 -13.87 -17.93
C THR A 6 -20.55 -12.58 -18.75
N SER A 7 -21.38 -12.42 -19.77
CA SER A 7 -21.48 -11.17 -20.53
C SER A 7 -22.28 -10.13 -19.75
N ILE A 8 -21.78 -8.90 -19.73
CA ILE A 8 -22.48 -7.71 -19.22
C ILE A 8 -22.37 -6.58 -20.25
N VAL A 9 -23.32 -5.65 -20.22
CA VAL A 9 -23.24 -4.41 -20.98
C VAL A 9 -22.81 -3.30 -20.02
N ALA A 10 -21.65 -2.69 -20.27
CA ALA A 10 -21.16 -1.60 -19.44
C ALA A 10 -21.94 -0.29 -19.70
N PRO A 11 -21.86 0.72 -18.81
CA PRO A 11 -22.56 2.00 -19.00
C PRO A 11 -22.23 2.74 -20.31
N ASP A 12 -21.07 2.45 -20.91
CA ASP A 12 -20.65 2.97 -22.22
C ASP A 12 -21.23 2.18 -23.41
N GLY A 13 -22.14 1.23 -23.15
CA GLY A 13 -22.80 0.38 -24.15
C GLY A 13 -21.94 -0.77 -24.68
N LYS A 14 -20.69 -0.92 -24.22
CA LYS A 14 -19.80 -1.99 -24.69
C LYS A 14 -20.04 -3.28 -23.92
N GLU A 15 -20.05 -4.40 -24.65
CA GLU A 15 -20.10 -5.72 -24.03
C GLU A 15 -18.75 -6.02 -23.35
N LYS A 16 -18.80 -6.39 -22.08
CA LYS A 16 -17.66 -6.86 -21.29
C LYS A 16 -17.94 -8.27 -20.81
N ARG A 17 -16.90 -9.09 -20.76
CA ARG A 17 -16.98 -10.43 -20.16
C ARG A 17 -16.37 -10.40 -18.78
N LEU A 18 -17.13 -10.81 -17.78
CA LEU A 18 -16.67 -10.95 -16.40
C LEU A 18 -16.34 -12.41 -16.09
N LEU A 19 -15.26 -12.63 -15.35
CA LEU A 19 -14.90 -13.92 -14.78
C LEU A 19 -15.23 -13.92 -13.28
N PRO A 20 -16.30 -14.62 -12.84
CA PRO A 20 -16.66 -14.70 -11.43
C PRO A 20 -15.55 -15.35 -10.60
N LEU A 21 -15.40 -14.94 -9.34
CA LEU A 21 -14.37 -15.48 -8.44
C LEU A 21 -14.48 -17.00 -8.24
N SER A 22 -15.70 -17.55 -8.20
CA SER A 22 -15.92 -18.99 -8.12
C SER A 22 -15.28 -19.72 -9.31
N VAL A 23 -15.43 -19.18 -10.51
CA VAL A 23 -14.82 -19.72 -11.74
C VAL A 23 -13.31 -19.54 -11.72
N VAL A 24 -12.79 -18.39 -11.26
CA VAL A 24 -11.34 -18.18 -11.11
C VAL A 24 -10.74 -19.27 -10.21
N ARG A 25 -11.37 -19.54 -9.05
CA ARG A 25 -10.91 -20.58 -8.10
C ARG A 25 -11.00 -21.99 -8.67
N GLN A 26 -12.08 -22.29 -9.40
CA GLN A 26 -12.23 -23.56 -10.09
C GLN A 26 -11.09 -23.78 -11.09
N LEU A 27 -10.83 -22.78 -11.95
CA LEU A 27 -9.77 -22.85 -12.96
C LEU A 27 -8.37 -22.93 -12.33
N ALA A 28 -8.14 -22.23 -11.22
CA ALA A 28 -6.88 -22.29 -10.48
C ALA A 28 -6.59 -23.72 -10.02
N HIS A 29 -7.60 -24.38 -9.43
CA HIS A 29 -7.50 -25.77 -9.00
C HIS A 29 -7.33 -26.74 -10.18
N GLU A 30 -8.18 -26.65 -11.22
CA GLU A 30 -8.13 -27.54 -12.38
C GLU A 30 -6.81 -27.45 -13.16
N TRP A 31 -6.21 -26.26 -13.23
CA TRP A 31 -5.01 -26.02 -14.02
C TRP A 31 -3.72 -26.07 -13.20
N GLY A 32 -3.81 -26.24 -11.87
CA GLY A 32 -2.66 -26.24 -10.97
C GLY A 32 -1.93 -24.89 -10.95
N LEU A 33 -2.66 -23.78 -11.05
CA LEU A 33 -2.11 -22.42 -11.07
C LEU A 33 -2.61 -21.62 -9.87
N SER A 34 -1.91 -20.55 -9.53
CA SER A 34 -2.38 -19.57 -8.55
C SER A 34 -3.60 -18.80 -9.09
N VAL A 35 -4.42 -18.26 -8.17
CA VAL A 35 -5.52 -17.34 -8.52
C VAL A 35 -5.00 -16.16 -9.33
N ARG A 36 -3.83 -15.61 -8.95
CA ARG A 36 -3.17 -14.49 -9.63
C ARG A 36 -2.88 -14.80 -11.09
N GLU A 37 -2.31 -15.98 -11.37
CA GLU A 37 -2.01 -16.39 -12.75
C GLU A 37 -3.27 -16.55 -13.59
N ILE A 38 -4.36 -17.08 -13.01
CA ILE A 38 -5.66 -17.16 -13.69
C ILE A 38 -6.22 -15.78 -14.00
N GLU A 39 -6.18 -14.84 -13.05
CA GLU A 39 -6.65 -13.48 -13.24
C GLU A 39 -5.83 -12.71 -14.30
N ILE A 40 -4.49 -12.84 -14.29
CA ILE A 40 -3.62 -12.27 -15.33
C ILE A 40 -3.93 -12.86 -16.71
N ARG A 41 -4.09 -14.18 -16.83
CA ARG A 41 -4.46 -14.84 -18.10
C ARG A 41 -5.82 -14.38 -18.60
N ALA A 42 -6.80 -14.23 -17.72
CA ALA A 42 -8.11 -13.71 -18.06
C ALA A 42 -8.01 -12.28 -18.62
N LEU A 43 -7.29 -11.38 -17.95
CA LEU A 43 -7.07 -10.00 -18.39
C LEU A 43 -6.38 -9.94 -19.75
N LYS A 44 -5.33 -10.75 -19.97
CA LYS A 44 -4.63 -10.88 -21.27
C LYS A 44 -5.57 -11.38 -22.38
N ALA A 45 -6.57 -12.17 -22.03
CA ALA A 45 -7.63 -12.64 -22.94
C ALA A 45 -8.85 -11.69 -23.05
N ARG A 46 -8.75 -10.47 -22.50
CA ARG A 46 -9.86 -9.47 -22.43
C ARG A 46 -11.11 -9.99 -21.72
N ILE A 47 -10.91 -10.77 -20.67
CA ILE A 47 -11.96 -11.21 -19.73
C ILE A 47 -11.60 -10.63 -18.36
N LEU A 48 -12.50 -9.83 -17.78
CA LEU A 48 -12.22 -9.08 -16.57
C LEU A 48 -12.57 -9.92 -15.33
N PRO A 49 -11.63 -10.22 -14.42
CA PRO A 49 -11.98 -10.76 -13.11
C PRO A 49 -12.99 -9.84 -12.42
N ALA A 50 -14.14 -10.38 -12.02
CA ALA A 50 -15.28 -9.57 -11.59
C ALA A 50 -14.94 -8.63 -10.41
N ARG A 51 -14.00 -9.03 -9.54
CA ARG A 51 -13.53 -8.20 -8.42
C ARG A 51 -12.94 -6.85 -8.84
N TYR A 52 -12.38 -6.74 -10.05
CA TYR A 52 -11.75 -5.50 -10.56
C TYR A 52 -12.65 -4.72 -11.51
N GLU A 53 -13.94 -5.08 -11.61
CA GLU A 53 -14.90 -4.37 -12.47
C GLU A 53 -14.89 -2.85 -12.23
N ARG A 54 -14.81 -2.45 -10.96
CA ARG A 54 -14.81 -1.05 -10.54
C ARG A 54 -13.49 -0.32 -10.75
N ASN A 55 -12.40 -1.04 -11.05
CA ASN A 55 -11.12 -0.45 -11.41
C ASN A 55 -11.04 -0.13 -12.90
N GLN A 56 -11.81 -0.84 -13.74
CA GLN A 56 -11.60 -0.91 -15.18
C GLN A 56 -11.62 0.44 -15.91
N GLY A 57 -12.48 1.38 -15.48
CA GLY A 57 -12.58 2.69 -16.11
C GLY A 57 -11.36 3.57 -15.90
N THR A 58 -10.62 3.36 -14.82
CA THR A 58 -9.50 4.20 -14.39
C THR A 58 -8.16 3.51 -14.59
N VAL A 59 -8.06 2.24 -14.18
CA VAL A 59 -6.82 1.44 -14.22
C VAL A 59 -6.63 0.78 -15.59
N GLY A 60 -7.72 0.44 -16.29
CA GLY A 60 -7.66 -0.27 -17.56
C GLY A 60 -7.16 -1.72 -17.43
N TRP A 61 -7.06 -2.40 -18.57
CA TRP A 61 -6.68 -3.82 -18.61
C TRP A 61 -5.19 -4.01 -18.31
N GLU A 62 -4.36 -3.24 -19.00
CA GLU A 62 -2.90 -3.29 -18.91
C GLU A 62 -2.45 -2.82 -17.52
N GLY A 63 -3.12 -1.80 -16.96
CA GLY A 63 -2.85 -1.36 -15.60
C GLY A 63 -3.20 -2.43 -14.56
N GLN A 64 -4.33 -3.13 -14.70
CA GLN A 64 -4.69 -4.17 -13.73
C GLN A 64 -3.72 -5.37 -13.80
N ILE A 65 -3.23 -5.71 -15.00
CA ILE A 65 -2.15 -6.69 -15.17
C ILE A 65 -0.89 -6.19 -14.47
N LYS A 66 -0.48 -4.93 -14.70
CA LYS A 66 0.71 -4.35 -14.06
C LYS A 66 0.61 -4.38 -12.54
N LEU A 67 -0.54 -4.03 -11.95
CA LEU A 67 -0.75 -4.13 -10.50
C LEU A 67 -0.57 -5.57 -10.00
N LEU A 68 -1.19 -6.54 -10.67
CA LEU A 68 -1.07 -7.97 -10.33
C LEU A 68 0.36 -8.51 -10.51
N GLU A 69 1.19 -7.87 -11.33
CA GLU A 69 2.59 -8.25 -11.54
C GLU A 69 3.55 -7.45 -10.63
N SER A 70 3.05 -6.49 -9.83
CA SER A 70 3.87 -5.60 -9.01
C SER A 70 4.04 -6.08 -7.57
N THR A 71 5.17 -5.72 -6.97
CA THR A 71 5.54 -5.96 -5.57
C THR A 71 5.67 -4.65 -4.81
N VAL A 72 4.95 -4.52 -3.70
CA VAL A 72 5.04 -3.35 -2.81
C VAL A 72 5.51 -3.79 -1.44
N ALA A 73 6.56 -3.14 -0.92
CA ALA A 73 7.00 -3.34 0.45
C ALA A 73 6.37 -2.27 1.36
N ILE A 74 5.89 -2.67 2.54
CA ILE A 74 5.29 -1.81 3.55
C ILE A 74 6.07 -1.98 4.85
N VAL A 75 6.70 -0.91 5.31
CA VAL A 75 7.45 -0.89 6.57
C VAL A 75 6.61 -0.22 7.64
N GLY A 76 6.16 -1.02 8.61
CA GLY A 76 5.15 -0.68 9.61
C GLY A 76 3.76 -1.17 9.20
N GLY A 77 3.17 -2.04 10.02
CA GLY A 77 1.81 -2.58 9.93
C GLY A 77 0.81 -1.91 10.87
N GLY A 78 1.16 -0.72 11.38
CA GLY A 78 0.37 0.03 12.37
C GLY A 78 -0.82 0.79 11.78
N GLY A 79 -1.08 2.00 12.31
CA GLY A 79 -2.23 2.83 11.94
C GLY A 79 -2.30 3.13 10.44
N LEU A 80 -1.20 3.59 9.84
CA LEU A 80 -1.12 3.84 8.39
C LEU A 80 -1.02 2.52 7.61
N GLY A 81 -0.05 1.69 7.97
CA GLY A 81 0.29 0.46 7.26
C GLY A 81 -0.90 -0.48 7.08
N GLY A 82 -1.71 -0.69 8.13
CA GLY A 82 -2.88 -1.55 8.06
C GLY A 82 -3.90 -1.13 6.99
N TRP A 83 -4.14 0.18 6.84
CA TRP A 83 -5.03 0.71 5.80
C TRP A 83 -4.39 0.64 4.41
N VAL A 84 -3.08 0.90 4.30
CA VAL A 84 -2.33 0.75 3.04
C VAL A 84 -2.40 -0.70 2.55
N ILE A 85 -2.11 -1.67 3.41
CA ILE A 85 -2.15 -3.10 3.09
C ILE A 85 -3.53 -3.50 2.57
N GLU A 86 -4.59 -3.11 3.29
CA GLU A 86 -5.97 -3.37 2.89
C GLU A 86 -6.30 -2.76 1.52
N GLY A 87 -5.91 -1.50 1.31
CA GLY A 87 -6.18 -0.78 0.06
C GLY A 87 -5.45 -1.36 -1.14
N LEU A 88 -4.15 -1.67 -1.00
CA LEU A 88 -3.34 -2.25 -2.08
C LEU A 88 -3.81 -3.66 -2.46
N ALA A 89 -4.18 -4.49 -1.46
CA ALA A 89 -4.77 -5.79 -1.72
C ALA A 89 -6.09 -5.68 -2.51
N ARG A 90 -6.94 -4.68 -2.17
CA ARG A 90 -8.20 -4.42 -2.90
C ARG A 90 -7.97 -3.88 -4.32
N MET A 91 -6.92 -3.09 -4.53
CA MET A 91 -6.52 -2.64 -5.86
C MET A 91 -5.95 -3.76 -6.74
N GLY A 92 -5.59 -4.90 -6.14
CA GLY A 92 -5.04 -6.04 -6.86
C GLY A 92 -3.54 -5.92 -7.10
N VAL A 93 -2.80 -5.32 -6.16
CA VAL A 93 -1.34 -5.46 -6.13
C VAL A 93 -1.00 -6.93 -5.93
N GLY A 94 -0.07 -7.45 -6.73
CA GLY A 94 0.22 -8.87 -6.84
C GLY A 94 0.95 -9.46 -5.64
N HIS A 95 1.88 -8.69 -5.07
CA HIS A 95 2.68 -9.12 -3.92
C HIS A 95 2.88 -7.99 -2.92
N LEU A 96 2.69 -8.29 -1.63
CA LEU A 96 2.95 -7.36 -0.53
C LEU A 96 4.02 -7.94 0.40
N THR A 97 5.11 -7.21 0.59
CA THR A 97 6.10 -7.52 1.64
C THR A 97 5.79 -6.65 2.85
N ILE A 98 5.53 -7.26 4.00
CA ILE A 98 5.09 -6.55 5.21
C ILE A 98 6.12 -6.74 6.31
N ILE A 99 6.66 -5.63 6.81
CA ILE A 99 7.75 -5.62 7.80
C ILE A 99 7.26 -4.88 9.05
N ASP A 100 7.06 -5.60 10.15
CA ASP A 100 6.69 -5.03 11.46
C ASP A 100 6.97 -6.06 12.57
N GLY A 101 7.67 -5.64 13.62
CA GLY A 101 8.06 -6.50 14.74
C GLY A 101 7.08 -6.54 15.91
N ASP A 102 6.03 -5.71 15.89
CA ASP A 102 5.11 -5.56 17.00
C ASP A 102 3.94 -6.55 16.96
N ALA A 103 3.32 -6.71 18.12
CA ALA A 103 2.00 -7.31 18.28
C ALA A 103 0.93 -6.23 18.53
N PHE A 104 -0.34 -6.59 18.40
CA PHE A 104 -1.43 -5.69 18.73
C PHE A 104 -1.61 -5.50 20.25
N GLU A 105 -1.81 -4.25 20.64
CA GLU A 105 -2.13 -3.82 21.99
C GLU A 105 -3.50 -3.11 22.05
N GLU A 106 -4.09 -2.98 23.23
CA GLU A 106 -5.39 -2.32 23.41
C GLU A 106 -5.43 -0.90 22.83
N ASN A 107 -4.33 -0.15 22.97
CA ASN A 107 -4.20 1.21 22.45
C ASN A 107 -4.19 1.26 20.89
N ASN A 108 -4.15 0.12 20.21
CA ASN A 108 -4.21 0.01 18.74
C ASN A 108 -5.65 -0.06 18.22
N LEU A 109 -6.60 -0.52 19.05
CA LEU A 109 -8.02 -0.71 18.70
C LEU A 109 -8.68 0.57 18.17
N ASN A 110 -8.18 1.73 18.58
CA ASN A 110 -8.76 3.01 18.21
C ASN A 110 -8.55 3.36 16.72
N ARG A 111 -7.51 2.85 16.05
CA ARG A 111 -7.07 3.38 14.74
C ARG A 111 -6.47 2.37 13.77
N GLN A 112 -5.99 1.21 14.25
CA GLN A 112 -5.30 0.25 13.39
C GLN A 112 -6.31 -0.71 12.76
N ALA A 113 -6.46 -0.66 11.44
CA ALA A 113 -7.49 -1.40 10.68
C ALA A 113 -7.52 -2.92 10.94
N LEU A 114 -6.35 -3.48 11.28
CA LEU A 114 -6.12 -4.91 11.42
C LEU A 114 -6.17 -5.37 12.88
N CYS A 115 -6.31 -4.44 13.83
CA CYS A 115 -6.48 -4.71 15.25
C CYS A 115 -7.96 -4.90 15.58
N THR A 116 -8.26 -5.93 16.35
CA THR A 116 -9.60 -6.27 16.85
C THR A 116 -9.47 -6.77 18.29
N GLU A 117 -10.55 -6.74 19.06
CA GLU A 117 -10.52 -7.24 20.45
C GLU A 117 -10.07 -8.71 20.54
N VAL A 118 -10.36 -9.51 19.51
CA VAL A 118 -10.06 -10.95 19.49
C VAL A 118 -8.60 -11.28 19.16
N ASN A 119 -7.82 -10.34 18.61
CA ASN A 119 -6.46 -10.61 18.17
C ASN A 119 -5.39 -9.76 18.87
N LEU A 120 -5.71 -9.23 20.05
CA LEU A 120 -4.71 -8.65 20.94
C LEU A 120 -3.59 -9.67 21.24
N GLY A 121 -2.34 -9.23 21.16
CA GLY A 121 -1.15 -10.08 21.27
C GLY A 121 -0.75 -10.82 19.98
N GLN A 122 -1.56 -10.78 18.91
CA GLN A 122 -1.15 -11.31 17.61
C GLN A 122 -0.14 -10.36 16.94
N LEU A 123 0.88 -10.91 16.30
CA LEU A 123 1.82 -10.15 15.46
C LEU A 123 1.07 -9.41 14.34
N LYS A 124 1.36 -8.12 14.16
CA LYS A 124 0.67 -7.28 13.17
C LYS A 124 0.83 -7.83 11.75
N THR A 125 2.04 -8.31 11.44
CA THR A 125 2.38 -8.96 10.16
C THR A 125 1.53 -10.19 9.87
N GLU A 126 1.33 -11.07 10.86
CA GLU A 126 0.54 -12.28 10.69
C GLU A 126 -0.95 -11.93 10.46
N ALA A 127 -1.51 -11.02 11.24
CA ALA A 127 -2.87 -10.55 11.04
C ALA A 127 -3.07 -9.90 9.67
N ALA A 128 -2.07 -9.17 9.17
CA ALA A 128 -2.07 -8.59 7.83
C ALA A 128 -2.10 -9.67 6.73
N ARG A 129 -1.24 -10.69 6.83
CA ARG A 129 -1.22 -11.83 5.90
C ARG A 129 -2.57 -12.53 5.85
N GLU A 130 -3.15 -12.83 7.01
CA GLU A 130 -4.48 -13.44 7.08
C GLU A 130 -5.57 -12.53 6.47
N ARG A 131 -5.52 -11.23 6.77
CA ARG A 131 -6.49 -10.27 6.23
C ARG A 131 -6.44 -10.22 4.71
N VAL A 132 -5.24 -10.08 4.14
CA VAL A 132 -5.05 -10.04 2.70
C VAL A 132 -5.56 -11.32 2.05
N ALA A 133 -5.26 -12.51 2.61
CA ALA A 133 -5.76 -13.78 2.09
C ALA A 133 -7.30 -13.85 2.06
N ARG A 134 -7.98 -13.25 3.05
CA ARG A 134 -9.46 -13.16 3.09
C ARG A 134 -10.03 -12.14 2.10
N VAL A 135 -9.30 -11.07 1.80
CA VAL A 135 -9.74 -9.98 0.91
C VAL A 135 -9.44 -10.29 -0.56
N ASN A 136 -8.21 -10.67 -0.87
CA ASN A 136 -7.75 -10.93 -2.22
C ASN A 136 -6.79 -12.11 -2.29
N SER A 137 -7.32 -13.28 -2.66
CA SER A 137 -6.53 -14.49 -2.87
C SER A 137 -5.57 -14.45 -4.07
N ALA A 138 -5.62 -13.40 -4.89
CA ALA A 138 -4.63 -13.15 -5.94
C ALA A 138 -3.42 -12.33 -5.44
N THR A 139 -3.51 -11.73 -4.25
CA THR A 139 -2.41 -11.00 -3.63
C THR A 139 -1.63 -11.95 -2.72
N GLU A 140 -0.37 -12.16 -3.02
CA GLU A 140 0.55 -12.90 -2.16
C GLU A 140 1.14 -11.97 -1.09
N VAL A 141 1.50 -12.54 0.06
CA VAL A 141 2.09 -11.78 1.16
C VAL A 141 3.32 -12.49 1.69
N THR A 142 4.43 -11.77 1.73
CA THR A 142 5.63 -12.14 2.49
C THR A 142 5.66 -11.30 3.76
N ILE A 143 5.93 -11.92 4.90
CA ILE A 143 5.99 -11.23 6.20
C ILE A 143 7.37 -11.33 6.83
N HIS A 144 7.77 -10.24 7.48
CA HIS A 144 8.98 -10.16 8.28
C HIS A 144 8.62 -9.61 9.68
N PRO A 145 8.40 -10.50 10.67
CA PRO A 145 8.00 -10.12 12.03
C PRO A 145 9.21 -9.62 12.85
N VAL A 146 9.88 -8.56 12.39
CA VAL A 146 11.12 -8.04 12.98
C VAL A 146 11.11 -6.52 13.09
N MET A 147 11.82 -6.01 14.10
CA MET A 147 12.20 -4.60 14.15
C MET A 147 13.35 -4.38 13.17
N ALA A 148 13.04 -3.76 12.03
CA ALA A 148 13.99 -3.64 10.94
C ALA A 148 15.06 -2.57 11.23
N ASP A 149 16.30 -2.92 10.95
CA ASP A 149 17.46 -2.03 10.92
C ASP A 149 17.94 -1.81 9.46
N GLU A 150 19.00 -1.04 9.27
CA GLU A 150 19.49 -0.71 7.91
C GLU A 150 19.87 -1.97 7.10
N GLU A 151 20.48 -2.97 7.74
CA GLU A 151 20.95 -4.18 7.07
C GLU A 151 19.78 -5.08 6.67
N SER A 152 18.90 -5.39 7.61
CA SER A 152 17.71 -6.20 7.35
C SER A 152 16.77 -5.51 6.36
N MET A 153 16.59 -4.19 6.41
CA MET A 153 15.81 -3.46 5.40
C MET A 153 16.39 -3.65 3.99
N ARG A 154 17.71 -3.66 3.82
CA ARG A 154 18.33 -3.84 2.50
C ARG A 154 17.96 -5.17 1.88
N GLU A 155 17.92 -6.24 2.68
CA GLU A 155 17.54 -7.57 2.22
C GLU A 155 16.03 -7.67 1.95
N MET A 156 15.21 -7.21 2.90
CA MET A 156 13.74 -7.37 2.83
C MET A 156 13.08 -6.49 1.76
N LEU A 157 13.70 -5.36 1.40
CA LEU A 157 13.18 -4.45 0.38
C LEU A 157 13.65 -4.81 -1.04
N ALA A 158 14.58 -5.77 -1.19
CA ALA A 158 15.12 -6.14 -2.48
C ALA A 158 14.03 -6.67 -3.43
N GLY A 159 13.95 -6.10 -4.64
CA GLY A 159 12.97 -6.51 -5.65
C GLY A 159 11.58 -5.88 -5.52
N ALA A 160 11.35 -5.02 -4.53
CA ALA A 160 10.11 -4.22 -4.49
C ALA A 160 10.12 -3.15 -5.60
N ASP A 161 8.96 -2.92 -6.23
CA ASP A 161 8.77 -1.84 -7.20
C ASP A 161 8.61 -0.48 -6.49
N VAL A 162 8.00 -0.49 -5.29
CA VAL A 162 7.74 0.68 -4.46
C VAL A 162 7.81 0.29 -2.99
N VAL A 163 8.32 1.18 -2.14
CA VAL A 163 8.26 1.03 -0.68
C VAL A 163 7.30 2.05 -0.08
N VAL A 164 6.51 1.65 0.91
CA VAL A 164 5.64 2.53 1.69
C VAL A 164 6.23 2.68 3.08
N ASP A 165 6.49 3.93 3.46
CA ASP A 165 6.85 4.31 4.82
C ASP A 165 5.59 4.51 5.66
N ALA A 166 5.39 3.61 6.61
CA ALA A 166 4.34 3.67 7.63
C ALA A 166 4.94 3.56 9.05
N LEU A 167 6.19 4.00 9.22
CA LEU A 167 6.93 4.00 10.47
C LEU A 167 6.49 5.15 11.39
N ASP A 168 6.74 5.01 12.69
CA ASP A 168 6.34 5.97 13.73
C ASP A 168 7.50 6.77 14.33
N THR A 169 8.74 6.56 13.87
CA THR A 169 9.92 7.30 14.36
C THR A 169 10.69 7.95 13.22
N LEU A 170 11.13 9.20 13.39
CA LEU A 170 11.84 9.94 12.35
C LEU A 170 13.18 9.28 11.96
N PRO A 171 14.03 8.78 12.89
CA PRO A 171 15.29 8.13 12.51
C PRO A 171 15.10 6.93 11.57
N THR A 172 14.13 6.06 11.84
CA THR A 172 13.90 4.86 11.02
C THR A 172 13.36 5.23 9.64
N ARG A 173 12.58 6.31 9.50
CA ARG A 173 12.15 6.84 8.20
C ARG A 173 13.32 7.32 7.35
N LEU A 174 14.30 8.00 7.94
CA LEU A 174 15.51 8.43 7.24
C LEU A 174 16.37 7.24 6.80
N VAL A 175 16.50 6.21 7.66
CA VAL A 175 17.16 4.95 7.30
C VAL A 175 16.44 4.27 6.14
N LEU A 176 15.11 4.17 6.18
CA LEU A 176 14.30 3.60 5.11
C LEU A 176 14.53 4.32 3.78
N GLN A 177 14.48 5.66 3.78
CA GLN A 177 14.78 6.46 2.58
C GLN A 177 16.19 6.15 2.06
N LYS A 178 17.21 6.16 2.92
CA LYS A 178 18.60 5.87 2.55
C LYS A 178 18.76 4.49 1.90
N VAL A 179 18.15 3.46 2.49
CA VAL A 179 18.19 2.09 1.98
C VAL A 179 17.50 2.00 0.62
N ALA A 180 16.28 2.54 0.50
CA ALA A 180 15.53 2.53 -0.75
C ALA A 180 16.24 3.29 -1.87
N GLN A 181 16.88 4.43 -1.56
CA GLN A 181 17.75 5.15 -2.50
C GLN A 181 18.91 4.27 -2.99
N GLY A 182 19.57 3.54 -2.09
CA GLY A 182 20.65 2.62 -2.43
C GLY A 182 20.20 1.42 -3.28
N LEU A 183 18.93 1.05 -3.21
CA LEU A 183 18.31 -0.01 -4.02
C LEU A 183 17.68 0.51 -5.33
N GLY A 184 17.58 1.83 -5.51
CA GLY A 184 16.92 2.42 -6.67
C GLY A 184 15.38 2.31 -6.62
N ILE A 185 14.80 2.21 -5.42
CA ILE A 185 13.35 2.03 -5.23
C ILE A 185 12.71 3.33 -4.71
N PRO A 186 11.60 3.81 -5.29
CA PRO A 186 10.87 4.96 -4.76
C PRO A 186 10.17 4.64 -3.43
N VAL A 187 10.05 5.67 -2.58
CA VAL A 187 9.37 5.62 -1.28
C VAL A 187 8.15 6.52 -1.29
N VAL A 188 7.01 6.00 -0.80
CA VAL A 188 5.81 6.79 -0.51
C VAL A 188 5.75 7.01 1.00
N HIS A 189 6.06 8.24 1.42
CA HIS A 189 6.04 8.68 2.80
C HIS A 189 4.63 9.09 3.25
N GLY A 190 4.27 8.69 4.47
CA GLY A 190 3.12 9.18 5.18
C GLY A 190 3.46 9.46 6.65
N ALA A 191 2.93 10.55 7.20
CA ALA A 191 3.01 10.82 8.63
C ALA A 191 1.71 11.48 9.12
N ILE A 192 1.43 11.32 10.41
CA ILE A 192 0.22 11.80 11.07
C ILE A 192 0.56 12.37 12.45
N GLY A 193 -0.28 13.29 12.94
CA GLY A 193 -0.30 13.74 14.33
C GLY A 193 -1.57 14.55 14.60
N GLY A 194 -2.37 14.15 15.59
CA GLY A 194 -3.70 14.74 15.81
C GLY A 194 -4.59 14.59 14.58
N TYR A 195 -5.22 15.68 14.13
CA TYR A 195 -6.01 15.72 12.91
C TYR A 195 -5.22 16.09 11.65
N VAL A 196 -3.89 16.18 11.77
CA VAL A 196 -2.99 16.57 10.69
C VAL A 196 -2.31 15.35 10.09
N GLY A 197 -2.12 15.39 8.78
CA GLY A 197 -1.42 14.36 8.03
C GLY A 197 -0.64 14.92 6.85
N GLN A 198 0.38 14.18 6.42
CA GLN A 198 1.19 14.57 5.27
C GLN A 198 1.58 13.38 4.41
N VAL A 199 1.72 13.60 3.10
CA VAL A 199 2.16 12.59 2.12
C VAL A 199 3.17 13.19 1.13
N MET A 200 4.20 12.42 0.82
CA MET A 200 5.24 12.76 -0.16
C MET A 200 5.70 11.49 -0.87
N THR A 201 6.14 11.64 -2.12
CA THR A 201 6.83 10.59 -2.87
C THR A 201 8.29 10.97 -3.07
N VAL A 202 9.21 10.06 -2.75
CA VAL A 202 10.66 10.27 -2.83
C VAL A 202 11.25 9.25 -3.80
N PHE A 203 11.87 9.71 -4.88
CA PHE A 203 12.59 8.84 -5.80
C PHE A 203 14.08 8.74 -5.46
N PRO A 204 14.78 7.73 -6.00
CA PRO A 204 16.23 7.67 -5.93
C PRO A 204 16.87 8.97 -6.43
N GLY A 205 17.71 9.56 -5.59
CA GLY A 205 18.41 10.82 -5.86
C GLY A 205 17.70 12.10 -5.38
N ASP A 206 16.45 12.02 -4.93
CA ASP A 206 15.76 13.19 -4.34
C ASP A 206 16.27 13.47 -2.91
N GLU A 207 16.22 14.73 -2.47
CA GLU A 207 16.46 15.07 -1.05
C GLU A 207 15.38 14.46 -0.14
N GLY A 208 14.12 14.48 -0.58
CA GLY A 208 13.00 13.84 0.12
C GLY A 208 12.85 14.31 1.57
N LEU A 209 12.81 13.36 2.50
CA LEU A 209 12.68 13.61 3.94
C LEU A 209 13.85 14.42 4.52
N TYR A 210 15.03 14.42 3.89
CA TYR A 210 16.15 15.25 4.33
C TYR A 210 15.84 16.75 4.20
N ALA A 211 15.02 17.15 3.22
CA ALA A 211 14.58 18.54 3.08
C ALA A 211 13.53 18.95 4.14
N LEU A 212 12.81 17.98 4.71
CA LEU A 212 11.80 18.23 5.75
C LEU A 212 12.41 18.23 7.16
N TYR A 213 13.29 17.27 7.44
CA TYR A 213 13.79 17.02 8.80
C TYR A 213 15.28 17.32 8.98
N GLY A 214 16.01 17.57 7.89
CA GLY A 214 17.46 17.68 7.90
C GLY A 214 18.16 16.31 7.85
N ARG A 215 19.50 16.35 7.92
CA ARG A 215 20.39 15.17 7.86
C ARG A 215 21.11 14.87 9.19
N GLY A 216 20.90 15.71 10.20
CA GLY A 216 21.55 15.60 11.51
C GLY A 216 20.70 14.84 12.53
N ASP A 217 20.94 15.10 13.81
CA ASP A 217 20.12 14.54 14.88
C ASP A 217 18.68 15.06 14.76
N VAL A 218 17.74 14.14 14.55
CA VAL A 218 16.30 14.40 14.50
C VAL A 218 15.65 13.90 15.79
N PRO A 219 14.57 14.54 16.27
CA PRO A 219 13.83 14.02 17.41
C PRO A 219 13.27 12.62 17.08
N GLU A 220 13.08 11.78 18.11
CA GLU A 220 12.60 10.41 17.90
C GLU A 220 11.18 10.37 17.30
N ARG A 221 10.30 11.23 17.81
CA ARG A 221 8.89 11.36 17.42
C ARG A 221 8.54 12.82 17.13
N GLY A 222 7.51 13.02 16.32
CA GLY A 222 6.95 14.33 16.02
C GLY A 222 5.85 14.74 17.01
N ILE A 223 4.97 15.63 16.55
CA ILE A 223 3.88 16.21 17.34
C ILE A 223 2.83 15.18 17.80
N GLU A 224 2.78 14.02 17.14
CA GLU A 224 1.88 12.91 17.47
C GLU A 224 2.09 12.34 18.88
N ALA A 225 3.29 12.51 19.44
CA ALA A 225 3.55 12.11 20.82
C ALA A 225 2.73 12.93 21.83
N GLN A 226 2.30 14.14 21.47
CA GLN A 226 1.47 15.02 22.30
C GLN A 226 0.00 14.97 21.89
N LEU A 227 -0.29 15.01 20.59
CA LEU A 227 -1.66 15.10 20.06
C LEU A 227 -2.36 13.73 19.95
N GLY A 228 -1.60 12.64 20.01
CA GLY A 228 -2.11 11.30 19.73
C GLY A 228 -2.52 11.13 18.27
N ASN A 229 -3.24 10.03 17.99
CA ASN A 229 -3.65 9.64 16.64
C ASN A 229 -5.12 9.21 16.60
N PRO A 230 -6.06 10.14 16.38
CA PRO A 230 -7.47 9.88 16.12
C PRO A 230 -7.69 8.92 14.94
N ALA A 231 -8.79 8.17 14.97
CA ALA A 231 -9.04 7.05 14.06
C ALA A 231 -9.03 7.41 12.56
N ALA A 232 -9.56 8.58 12.20
CA ALA A 232 -9.73 9.00 10.81
C ALA A 232 -8.43 9.49 10.16
N THR A 233 -7.51 10.05 10.95
CA THR A 233 -6.26 10.63 10.45
C THR A 233 -5.39 9.61 9.68
N PRO A 234 -5.11 8.40 10.19
CA PRO A 234 -4.37 7.41 9.42
C PRO A 234 -5.12 6.94 8.16
N MET A 235 -6.46 6.88 8.19
CA MET A 235 -7.24 6.51 6.99
C MET A 235 -7.05 7.53 5.87
N MET A 236 -7.12 8.82 6.22
CA MET A 236 -6.93 9.93 5.29
C MET A 236 -5.55 9.89 4.63
N VAL A 237 -4.49 9.74 5.42
CA VAL A 237 -3.12 9.68 4.91
C VAL A 237 -2.86 8.39 4.11
N ALA A 238 -3.31 7.24 4.61
CA ALA A 238 -3.16 5.97 3.92
C ALA A 238 -3.86 5.96 2.55
N ALA A 239 -5.03 6.60 2.43
CA ALA A 239 -5.72 6.74 1.15
C ALA A 239 -4.84 7.43 0.10
N TRP A 240 -4.14 8.50 0.47
CA TRP A 240 -3.21 9.19 -0.42
C TRP A 240 -1.93 8.39 -0.67
N GLN A 241 -1.39 7.68 0.32
CA GLN A 241 -0.26 6.76 0.11
C GLN A 241 -0.61 5.68 -0.92
N ILE A 242 -1.79 5.08 -0.83
CA ILE A 242 -2.28 4.11 -1.81
C ILE A 242 -2.32 4.73 -3.21
N GLN A 243 -2.85 5.95 -3.36
CA GLN A 243 -2.89 6.62 -4.66
C GLN A 243 -1.50 6.90 -5.24
N GLU A 244 -0.53 7.33 -4.44
CA GLU A 244 0.85 7.51 -4.89
C GLU A 244 1.47 6.18 -5.35
N VAL A 245 1.30 5.09 -4.59
CA VAL A 245 1.79 3.76 -4.98
C VAL A 245 1.20 3.35 -6.33
N ILE A 246 -0.12 3.46 -6.50
CA ILE A 246 -0.79 3.07 -7.76
C ILE A 246 -0.30 3.95 -8.92
N LYS A 247 -0.14 5.26 -8.73
CA LYS A 247 0.41 6.15 -9.77
C LYS A 247 1.83 5.78 -10.17
N ILE A 248 2.70 5.44 -9.21
CA ILE A 248 4.07 4.99 -9.49
C ILE A 248 4.05 3.69 -10.31
N LEU A 249 3.31 2.68 -9.85
CA LEU A 249 3.26 1.37 -10.51
C LEU A 249 2.71 1.45 -11.94
N LEU A 250 1.74 2.35 -12.17
CA LEU A 250 1.10 2.54 -13.48
C LEU A 250 1.84 3.56 -14.36
N GLY A 251 2.76 4.36 -13.81
CA GLY A 251 3.40 5.47 -14.52
C GLY A 251 2.40 6.54 -14.96
N THR A 252 1.41 6.86 -14.14
CA THR A 252 0.32 7.79 -14.47
C THR A 252 0.15 8.91 -13.45
N GLY A 253 -0.54 9.98 -13.86
CA GLY A 253 -0.86 11.12 -13.00
C GLY A 253 0.35 11.99 -12.64
N GLU A 254 0.12 12.93 -11.73
CA GLU A 254 1.17 13.78 -11.16
C GLU A 254 1.50 13.28 -9.76
N LEU A 255 2.77 12.92 -9.52
CA LEU A 255 3.24 12.44 -8.23
C LEU A 255 3.48 13.60 -7.27
N LEU A 256 3.42 13.30 -5.97
CA LEU A 256 3.86 14.18 -4.89
C LEU A 256 5.40 14.14 -4.75
N ARG A 257 6.11 14.16 -5.88
CA ARG A 257 7.58 14.17 -5.93
C ARG A 257 8.08 15.61 -5.78
N ASN A 258 8.98 15.84 -4.83
CA ASN A 258 9.43 17.19 -4.42
C ASN A 258 8.28 18.10 -3.96
N ARG A 259 7.18 17.50 -3.51
CA ARG A 259 5.95 18.17 -3.08
C ARG A 259 5.43 17.47 -1.83
N LEU A 260 4.89 18.23 -0.89
CA LEU A 260 4.27 17.72 0.33
C LEU A 260 2.79 18.02 0.28
N LEU A 261 1.95 16.99 0.20
CA LEU A 261 0.53 17.16 0.49
C LEU A 261 0.38 17.28 2.00
N PHE A 262 -0.06 18.45 2.46
CA PHE A 262 -0.41 18.72 3.84
C PHE A 262 -1.93 18.73 4.00
N MET A 263 -2.43 18.04 5.02
CA MET A 263 -3.85 17.95 5.31
C MET A 263 -4.10 18.25 6.78
N ASP A 264 -5.07 19.10 7.05
CA ASP A 264 -5.58 19.40 8.39
C ASP A 264 -7.09 19.18 8.39
N ALA A 265 -7.52 18.07 9.00
CA ALA A 265 -8.93 17.69 9.06
C ALA A 265 -9.72 18.49 10.12
N GLU A 266 -9.07 19.23 11.02
CA GLU A 266 -9.75 20.10 11.98
C GLU A 266 -10.28 21.36 11.28
N SER A 267 -9.46 21.95 10.40
CA SER A 267 -9.81 23.14 9.63
C SER A 267 -10.35 22.86 8.23
N GLY A 268 -10.28 21.61 7.75
CA GLY A 268 -10.73 21.20 6.43
C GLY A 268 -9.78 21.59 5.30
N VAL A 269 -8.48 21.72 5.59
CA VAL A 269 -7.45 22.12 4.64
C VAL A 269 -6.79 20.90 4.00
N ALA A 270 -6.57 20.97 2.69
CA ALA A 270 -5.69 20.08 1.94
C ALA A 270 -4.92 20.91 0.90
N GLU A 271 -3.62 21.08 1.11
CA GLU A 271 -2.76 21.92 0.27
C GLU A 271 -1.48 21.19 -0.13
N VAL A 272 -0.92 21.57 -1.28
CA VAL A 272 0.35 21.02 -1.75
C VAL A 272 1.42 22.08 -1.62
N LEU A 273 2.44 21.78 -0.82
CA LEU A 273 3.61 22.63 -0.59
C LEU A 273 4.77 22.14 -1.48
N GLU A 274 5.47 23.07 -2.12
CA GLU A 274 6.68 22.75 -2.88
C GLU A 274 7.87 22.60 -1.91
N ILE A 275 8.59 21.47 -2.00
CA ILE A 275 9.76 21.18 -1.17
C ILE A 275 11.01 21.29 -2.05
N GLY A 276 12.04 21.97 -1.54
CA GLY A 276 13.19 22.52 -2.27
C GLY A 276 13.79 21.64 -3.38
N ARG A 277 14.21 22.31 -4.46
CA ARG A 277 15.03 21.78 -5.57
C ARG A 277 16.50 21.76 -5.20
#